data_AF-A0A2N5K617-F1
#
_entry.id   AF-A0A2N5K617-F1
#
_cell.length_a   1.000
_cell.length_b   1.000
_cell.length_c   1.000
_cell.angle_alpha   90.00
_cell.angle_beta   90.00
_cell.angle_gamma   90.00
#
_symmetry.space_group_name_H-M   'P 1'
#
loop_
_entity.id
_entity.type
_entity.pdbx_description
1 polymer ?
#
loop_
_entity_poly.entity_id
_entity_poly.type
_entity_poly.pdbx_seq_one_letter_code
_entity_poly.pdbx_strand_id
1 'polypeptide(L)'
;MVEHNTSIPDAALRYQAADISVLPCHPTTKAPAIKEWIPLQQFPASKEQVERWFDQGNYALGLLCGAVSGNREAIDIDNKPQ
;
A
#
# COMPACT_ATOMS: atom_id res chain seq x y z
N MET A 1 6.04 25.67 -7.25
CA MET A 1 4.84 25.06 -6.62
C MET A 1 4.67 23.71 -7.29
N VAL A 2 5.00 22.60 -6.62
CA VAL A 2 4.77 21.26 -7.19
C VAL A 2 3.47 20.77 -6.59
N GLU A 3 2.42 20.74 -7.41
CA GLU A 3 1.16 20.12 -7.03
C GLU A 3 1.39 18.61 -6.92
N HIS A 4 1.51 18.08 -5.71
CA HIS A 4 1.64 16.66 -5.47
C HIS A 4 0.27 15.97 -5.49
N ASN A 5 -0.43 16.02 -6.62
CA ASN A 5 -1.60 15.17 -6.85
C ASN A 5 -1.13 13.80 -7.37
N THR A 6 -0.50 13.00 -6.50
CA THR A 6 -0.09 11.62 -6.86
C THR A 6 -1.32 10.73 -6.83
N SER A 7 -1.64 10.07 -7.95
CA SER A 7 -2.74 9.10 -8.00
C SER A 7 -2.44 7.89 -7.12
N ILE A 8 -3.46 7.15 -6.66
CA ILE A 8 -3.24 5.89 -5.91
C ILE A 8 -2.37 4.89 -6.70
N PRO A 9 -2.61 4.64 -8.01
CA PRO A 9 -1.72 3.79 -8.81
C PRO A 9 -0.26 4.25 -8.79
N ASP A 10 -0.01 5.55 -8.97
CA ASP A 10 1.35 6.10 -8.95
C ASP A 10 2.01 5.94 -7.57
N ALA A 11 1.24 6.17 -6.50
CA ALA A 11 1.73 5.99 -5.14
C ALA A 11 2.09 4.52 -4.87
N ALA A 12 1.24 3.58 -5.28
CA ALA A 12 1.48 2.15 -5.13
C ALA A 12 2.78 1.71 -5.80
N LEU A 13 3.02 2.15 -7.04
CA LEU A 13 4.25 1.85 -7.77
C LEU A 13 5.49 2.50 -7.15
N ARG A 14 5.37 3.73 -6.63
CA ARG A 14 6.47 4.40 -5.94
C ARG A 14 6.87 3.71 -4.65
N TYR A 15 5.91 3.27 -3.84
CA TYR A 15 6.18 2.51 -2.62
C TYR A 15 6.78 1.14 -2.94
N GLN A 16 6.23 0.42 -3.93
CA GLN A 16 6.78 -0.84 -4.39
C GLN A 16 8.23 -0.69 -4.86
N ALA A 17 8.54 0.34 -5.66
CA ALA A 17 9.89 0.63 -6.15
C ALA A 17 10.86 1.07 -5.03
N ALA A 18 10.34 1.44 -3.85
CA ALA A 18 11.11 1.75 -2.66
C ALA A 18 11.24 0.55 -1.70
N ASP A 19 10.98 -0.67 -2.18
CA ASP A 19 10.97 -1.91 -1.40
C ASP A 19 10.01 -1.85 -0.21
N ILE A 20 8.85 -1.21 -0.38
CA ILE A 20 7.73 -1.25 0.56
C ILE A 20 6.64 -2.13 -0.06
N SER A 21 6.34 -3.25 0.60
CA SER A 21 5.28 -4.16 0.16
C SER A 21 3.91 -3.48 0.26
N VAL A 22 3.11 -3.62 -0.79
CA VAL A 22 1.81 -2.96 -0.94
C VAL A 22 0.71 -3.96 -1.28
N LEU A 23 -0.54 -3.59 -0.99
CA LEU A 23 -1.73 -4.31 -1.44
C LEU A 23 -2.92 -3.35 -1.66
N PRO A 24 -3.90 -3.72 -2.48
CA PRO A 24 -5.16 -2.99 -2.57
C PRO A 24 -6.01 -3.26 -1.32
N CYS A 25 -6.66 -2.23 -0.81
CA CYS A 25 -7.61 -2.29 0.29
C CYS A 25 -8.97 -1.75 -0.16
N HIS A 26 -10.04 -2.23 0.49
CA HIS A 26 -11.36 -1.70 0.28
C HIS A 26 -11.45 -0.27 0.87
N PRO A 27 -11.94 0.73 0.12
CA PRO A 27 -11.90 2.14 0.56
C PRO A 27 -12.69 2.41 1.84
N THR A 28 -13.82 1.72 2.02
CA THR A 28 -14.68 1.89 3.21
C THR A 28 -14.27 1.02 4.40
N THR A 29 -14.12 -0.30 4.21
CA THR A 29 -13.86 -1.23 5.32
C THR A 29 -12.39 -1.24 5.75
N LYS A 30 -11.49 -0.66 4.94
CA LYS A 30 -10.04 -0.65 5.14
C LYS A 30 -9.39 -2.04 5.17
N ALA A 31 -10.14 -3.10 4.88
CA ALA A 31 -9.63 -4.46 4.81
C ALA A 31 -8.90 -4.72 3.47
N PRO A 32 -7.95 -5.68 3.43
CA PRO A 32 -7.38 -6.17 2.17
C PRO A 32 -8.46 -6.52 1.15
N ALA A 33 -8.33 -6.03 -0.08
CA ALA A 33 -9.27 -6.31 -1.17
C ALA A 33 -8.99 -7.65 -1.89
N ILE A 34 -7.89 -8.30 -1.55
CA ILE A 34 -7.46 -9.61 -2.08
C ILE A 34 -7.61 -10.69 -1.01
N LYS A 35 -7.96 -11.90 -1.44
CA LYS A 35 -8.14 -13.05 -0.53
C LYS A 35 -6.82 -13.51 0.09
N GLU A 36 -5.75 -13.52 -0.69
CA GLU A 36 -4.45 -14.07 -0.30
C GLU A 36 -3.43 -12.97 -0.01
N TRP A 37 -3.67 -12.17 1.03
CA TRP A 37 -2.73 -11.11 1.42
C TRP A 37 -1.64 -11.59 2.39
N ILE A 38 -1.88 -12.69 3.13
CA ILE A 38 -0.94 -13.21 4.14
C ILE A 38 0.45 -13.51 3.54
N PRO A 39 0.58 -14.15 2.36
CA PRO A 39 1.90 -14.38 1.76
C PRO A 39 2.68 -13.09 1.46
N LEU A 40 1.99 -11.96 1.27
CA LEU A 40 2.62 -10.67 1.00
C LEU A 40 3.36 -10.08 2.20
N GLN A 41 3.18 -10.64 3.40
CA GLN A 41 3.98 -10.34 4.58
C GLN A 41 5.38 -10.95 4.54
N GLN A 42 5.65 -11.82 3.55
CA GLN A 42 6.96 -12.44 3.33
C GLN A 42 7.47 -12.19 1.91
N PHE A 43 6.58 -12.20 0.92
CA PHE A 43 6.92 -12.09 -0.50
C PHE A 43 6.18 -10.89 -1.13
N PRO A 44 6.87 -9.75 -1.38
CA PRO A 44 6.24 -8.58 -1.99
C PRO A 44 5.60 -8.91 -3.35
N ALA A 45 4.54 -8.19 -3.69
CA ALA A 45 3.92 -8.28 -5.01
C ALA A 45 4.85 -7.78 -6.11
N SER A 46 4.79 -8.40 -7.29
CA SER A 46 5.50 -7.90 -8.46
C SER A 46 4.91 -6.57 -8.94
N LYS A 47 5.69 -5.80 -9.70
CA LYS A 47 5.24 -4.55 -10.30
C LYS A 47 3.97 -4.77 -11.14
N GLU A 48 3.93 -5.83 -11.94
CA GLU A 48 2.81 -6.16 -12.82
C GLU A 48 1.56 -6.53 -12.02
N GLN A 49 1.71 -7.17 -10.85
CA GLN A 49 0.58 -7.44 -9.96
C GLN A 49 0.02 -6.14 -9.37
N VAL A 50 0.89 -5.23 -8.95
CA VAL A 50 0.49 -3.91 -8.45
C VAL A 50 -0.23 -3.11 -9.53
N GLU A 51 0.32 -3.04 -10.75
CA GLU A 51 -0.33 -2.38 -11.88
C GLU A 51 -1.73 -2.97 -12.12
N ARG A 52 -1.87 -4.30 -12.16
CA ARG A 52 -3.17 -4.98 -12.35
C ARG A 52 -4.18 -4.68 -11.25
N TRP A 53 -3.75 -4.54 -10.00
CA TRP A 53 -4.67 -4.20 -8.91
C TRP A 53 -5.27 -2.81 -9.07
N PHE A 54 -4.49 -1.85 -9.58
CA PHE A 54 -4.87 -0.44 -9.62
C PHE A 54 -5.30 0.07 -11.00
N ASP A 55 -5.25 -0.76 -12.06
CA ASP A 55 -5.65 -0.40 -13.42
C ASP A 55 -7.15 -0.08 -13.55
N GLN A 56 -8.02 -0.83 -12.87
CA GLN A 56 -9.49 -0.72 -13.04
C GLN A 56 -10.31 -0.68 -11.73
N GLY A 57 -9.64 -0.64 -10.59
CA GLY A 57 -10.29 -0.75 -9.28
C GLY A 57 -10.31 0.57 -8.49
N ASN A 58 -11.47 0.90 -7.91
CA ASN A 58 -11.54 1.93 -6.86
C ASN A 58 -11.08 1.33 -5.52
N TYR A 59 -9.77 1.16 -5.37
CA TYR A 59 -9.13 0.66 -4.16
C TYR A 59 -8.40 1.75 -3.41
N ALA A 60 -8.41 1.64 -2.08
CA ALA A 60 -7.41 2.30 -1.26
C ALA A 60 -6.07 1.54 -1.33
N LEU A 61 -4.99 2.20 -0.96
CA LEU A 61 -3.66 1.60 -0.87
C LEU A 61 -3.37 1.16 0.57
N GLY A 62 -2.96 -0.10 0.75
CA GLY A 62 -2.37 -0.61 1.99
C GLY A 62 -0.87 -0.80 1.85
N LEU A 63 -0.13 -0.51 2.93
CA LEU A 63 1.30 -0.78 3.05
C LEU A 63 1.51 -1.87 4.10
N LEU A 64 2.36 -2.85 3.81
CA LEU A 64 2.78 -3.85 4.78
C LEU A 64 4.11 -3.42 5.38
N CYS A 65 4.14 -3.25 6.70
CA CYS A 65 5.33 -2.92 7.47
C CYS A 65 6.07 -4.19 7.92
N GLY A 66 7.19 -4.03 8.62
CA GLY A 66 7.99 -5.13 9.15
C GLY A 66 9.04 -5.66 8.18
N ALA A 67 9.45 -6.91 8.36
CA ALA A 67 10.61 -7.50 7.67
C ALA A 67 10.52 -7.43 6.15
N VAL A 68 9.32 -7.63 5.59
CA VAL A 68 9.07 -7.57 4.13
C VAL A 68 9.31 -6.19 3.52
N SER A 69 9.33 -5.15 4.35
CA SER A 69 9.54 -3.76 3.96
C SER A 69 10.75 -3.16 4.66
N GLY A 70 11.81 -3.94 4.86
CA GLY A 70 13.07 -3.45 5.44
C GLY A 70 12.96 -3.03 6.91
N ASN A 71 12.11 -3.72 7.68
CA ASN A 71 11.82 -3.44 9.10
C ASN A 71 11.23 -2.05 9.35
N ARG A 72 10.54 -1.46 8.37
CA ARG A 72 9.82 -0.18 8.54
C ARG A 72 8.58 -0.39 9.42
N GLU A 73 8.29 0.57 10.28
CA GLU A 73 7.15 0.54 11.19
C GLU A 73 6.19 1.70 10.91
N ALA A 74 4.90 1.48 11.15
CA ALA A 74 3.88 2.51 11.12
C ALA A 74 3.55 2.92 12.56
N ILE A 75 3.68 4.20 12.88
CA ILE A 75 3.30 4.76 14.17
C ILE A 75 1.98 5.51 13.96
N ASP A 76 0.90 4.94 14.50
CA ASP A 76 -0.42 5.58 14.50
C ASP A 76 -0.55 6.45 15.75
N ILE A 77 -0.89 7.73 15.57
CA ILE A 77 -0.98 8.72 16.65
C ILE A 77 -2.40 9.27 16.67
N ASP A 78 -3.21 8.78 17.60
CA ASP A 78 -4.61 9.19 17.73
C ASP A 78 -4.80 10.59 18.33
N ASN A 79 -3.80 11.10 19.07
CA ASN A 79 -3.90 12.38 19.78
C ASN A 79 -3.37 13.55 18.94
N LYS A 80 -4.29 14.42 18.51
CA LYS A 80 -3.97 15.82 18.23
C LYS A 80 -3.69 16.52 19.57
N PRO A 81 -2.70 17.43 19.66
CA PRO A 81 -2.56 18.26 20.85
C PRO A 81 -3.90 18.98 21.12
N GLN A 82 -4.33 18.97 22.39
CA GLN A 82 -5.52 19.72 22.83
C GLN A 82 -5.28 21.22 22.75
#